data_AF-A0A946ILK5-F1
#
_entry.id   AF-A0A946ILK5-F1
#
_cell.length_a   1.000
_cell.length_b   1.000
_cell.length_c   1.000
_cell.angle_alpha   90.00
_cell.angle_beta   90.00
_cell.angle_gamma   90.00
#
_symmetry.space_group_name_H-M   'P 1'
#
loop_
_entity.id
_entity.type
_entity.pdbx_description
1 polymer ?
#
loop_
_entity_poly.entity_id
_entity_poly.type
_entity_poly.pdbx_seq_one_letter_code
_entity_poly.pdbx_strand_id
1 'polypeptide(L)'
;MGNKYFKVGVIFALTSVILGAFGAHLLKDLLSADELSSFKTGVRYQMFHALGIIILSLNTNKFTDKLNRVLQIMSFGVILFSFSIYFLSLQNIL
;
A
#
# COMPACT_ATOMS: atom_id res chain seq x y z
N MET A 1 -12.89 -6.35 -20.73
CA MET A 1 -11.59 -6.78 -20.16
C MET A 1 -11.43 -6.12 -18.80
N GLY A 2 -11.28 -6.89 -17.72
CA GLY A 2 -11.24 -6.36 -16.35
C GLY A 2 -10.11 -5.35 -16.17
N ASN A 3 -10.41 -4.21 -15.56
CA ASN A 3 -9.45 -3.13 -15.36
C ASN A 3 -8.21 -3.63 -14.58
N LYS A 4 -7.03 -3.64 -15.20
CA LYS A 4 -5.78 -4.11 -14.58
C LYS A 4 -5.51 -3.41 -13.23
N TYR A 5 -5.92 -2.16 -13.08
CA TYR A 5 -5.71 -1.39 -11.85
C TYR A 5 -6.61 -1.86 -10.70
N PHE A 6 -7.79 -2.42 -10.99
CA PHE A 6 -8.62 -3.03 -9.95
C PHE A 6 -7.86 -4.17 -9.27
N LYS A 7 -7.22 -5.04 -10.07
CA LYS A 7 -6.39 -6.13 -9.55
C LYS A 7 -5.20 -5.60 -8.73
N VAL A 8 -4.53 -4.56 -9.21
CA VAL A 8 -3.42 -3.91 -8.47
C VAL A 8 -3.90 -3.38 -7.12
N GLY A 9 -5.02 -2.65 -7.09
CA GLY A 9 -5.59 -2.12 -5.85
C GLY A 9 -5.97 -3.23 -4.87
N VAL A 10 -6.58 -4.32 -5.35
CA VAL A 10 -6.90 -5.49 -4.51
C VAL A 10 -5.64 -6.14 -3.93
N ILE A 11 -4.58 -6.31 -4.73
CA ILE A 11 -3.30 -6.87 -4.25
C ILE A 11 -2.69 -5.95 -3.18
N PHE A 12 -2.70 -4.63 -3.39
CA PHE A 12 -2.19 -3.70 -2.38
C PHE A 12 -3.02 -3.69 -1.10
N ALA A 13 -4.34 -3.79 -1.19
CA ALA A 13 -5.21 -3.90 -0.01
C ALA A 13 -4.93 -5.20 0.76
N LEU A 14 -4.87 -6.34 0.05
CA LEU A 14 -4.59 -7.65 0.65
C LEU A 14 -3.23 -7.64 1.38
N THR A 15 -2.18 -7.19 0.70
CA THR A 15 -0.84 -7.13 1.29
C THR A 15 -0.75 -6.13 2.44
N SER A 16 -1.50 -5.02 2.39
CA SER A 16 -1.59 -4.08 3.51
C SER A 16 -2.23 -4.72 4.75
N VAL A 17 -3.28 -5.52 4.58
CA VAL A 17 -3.89 -6.28 5.70
C VAL A 17 -2.89 -7.26 6.30
N ILE A 18 -2.19 -8.04 5.46
CA ILE A 18 -1.20 -9.01 5.91
C ILE A 18 -0.07 -8.32 6.69
N LEU A 19 0.50 -7.26 6.12
CA LEU A 19 1.56 -6.48 6.78
C LEU A 19 1.06 -5.84 8.06
N GLY A 20 -0.16 -5.29 8.07
CA GLY A 20 -0.78 -4.73 9.27
C GLY A 20 -0.92 -5.77 10.39
N ALA A 21 -1.33 -6.99 10.06
CA ALA A 21 -1.42 -8.10 11.01
C ALA A 21 -0.03 -8.48 11.56
N PHE A 22 0.99 -8.54 10.70
CA PHE A 22 2.38 -8.77 11.13
C PHE A 22 2.86 -7.65 12.05
N GLY A 23 2.58 -6.39 11.73
CA GLY A 23 2.87 -5.25 12.59
C GLY A 23 2.22 -5.39 13.98
N ALA A 24 0.95 -5.80 14.04
CA ALA A 24 0.20 -5.88 15.30
C ALA A 24 0.58 -7.07 16.18
N HIS A 25 0.92 -8.22 15.57
CA HIS A 25 1.05 -9.49 16.29
C HIS A 25 2.47 -10.07 16.32
N LEU A 26 3.28 -9.86 15.27
CA LEU A 26 4.62 -10.47 15.17
C LEU A 26 5.74 -9.46 15.42
N LEU A 27 5.64 -8.28 14.81
CA LEU A 27 6.71 -7.26 14.85
C LEU A 27 6.65 -6.37 16.10
N LYS A 28 5.53 -6.37 16.83
CA LYS A 28 5.32 -5.48 17.98
C LYS A 28 6.40 -5.64 19.06
N ASP A 29 6.86 -6.87 19.28
CA ASP A 29 7.86 -7.18 20.32
C ASP A 29 9.30 -7.19 19.78
N LEU A 30 9.46 -7.02 18.46
CA LEU A 30 10.77 -6.98 17.77
C LEU A 30 11.22 -5.57 17.43
N LEU A 31 10.27 -4.64 17.28
CA LEU A 31 10.52 -3.25 16.90
C LEU A 31 10.35 -2.31 18.10
N SER A 32 11.15 -1.25 18.13
CA SER A 32 10.90 -0.12 19.02
C SER A 32 9.55 0.54 18.72
N ALA A 33 9.05 1.34 19.67
CA ALA A 33 7.78 2.05 19.50
C ALA A 33 7.77 2.95 18.24
N ASP A 34 8.88 3.61 17.93
CA ASP A 34 9.00 4.52 16.79
C ASP A 34 9.09 3.78 15.45
N GLU A 35 9.83 2.67 15.40
CA GLU A 35 9.88 1.79 14.22
C GLU A 35 8.52 1.16 13.94
N LEU A 36 7.84 0.66 14.98
CA LEU A 36 6.50 0.09 14.83
C LEU A 36 5.49 1.14 14.38
N SER A 37 5.57 2.36 14.91
CA SER A 37 4.74 3.49 14.49
C SER A 37 4.99 3.86 13.02
N SER A 38 6.25 3.89 12.61
CA SER A 38 6.65 4.12 11.22
C SER A 38 6.13 3.01 10.30
N PHE A 39 6.31 1.74 10.67
CA PHE A 39 5.79 0.60 9.94
C PHE A 39 4.27 0.69 9.73
N LYS A 40 3.51 0.98 10.80
CA LYS A 40 2.04 1.19 10.73
C LYS A 40 1.67 2.37 9.84
N THR A 41 2.51 3.40 9.77
CA THR A 41 2.32 4.52 8.83
C THR A 41 2.44 4.05 7.38
N GLY A 42 3.45 3.22 7.06
CA GLY A 42 3.58 2.57 5.75
C GLY A 42 2.33 1.77 5.36
N VAL A 43 1.81 0.96 6.30
CA VAL A 43 0.61 0.13 6.12
C VAL A 43 -0.62 0.99 5.82
N ARG A 44 -0.81 2.07 6.58
CA ARG A 44 -1.95 2.99 6.41
C ARG A 44 -1.92 3.66 5.03
N TYR A 45 -0.77 4.16 4.60
CA TYR A 45 -0.64 4.78 3.27
C TYR A 45 -0.86 3.77 2.15
N GLN A 46 -0.37 2.54 2.30
CA GLN A 46 -0.63 1.48 1.33
C GLN A 46 -2.13 1.19 1.21
N MET A 47 -2.86 1.10 2.34
CA MET A 47 -4.31 0.88 2.35
C MET A 47 -5.07 2.03 1.67
N PHE A 48 -4.73 3.29 2.00
CA PHE A 48 -5.39 4.44 1.39
C PHE A 48 -5.19 4.51 -0.12
N HIS A 49 -3.97 4.27 -0.61
CA HIS A 49 -3.71 4.18 -2.03
C HIS A 49 -4.44 2.99 -2.68
N ALA A 50 -4.46 1.82 -2.03
CA ALA A 50 -5.16 0.64 -2.52
C ALA A 50 -6.65 0.90 -2.72
N LEU A 51 -7.33 1.45 -1.70
CA LEU A 51 -8.75 1.78 -1.76
C LEU A 51 -9.03 2.85 -2.83
N GLY A 52 -8.20 3.89 -2.91
CA GLY A 52 -8.31 4.92 -3.94
C GLY A 52 -8.16 4.33 -5.35
N ILE A 53 -7.20 3.44 -5.57
CA ILE A 53 -7.01 2.72 -6.85
C ILE A 53 -8.24 1.87 -7.17
N ILE A 54 -8.76 1.09 -6.21
CA ILE A 54 -9.96 0.28 -6.40
C ILE A 54 -11.13 1.17 -6.83
N ILE A 55 -11.47 2.19 -6.04
CA ILE A 55 -12.62 3.08 -6.31
C ILE A 55 -12.50 3.75 -7.68
N LEU A 56 -11.34 4.32 -8.00
CA LEU A 56 -11.12 5.00 -9.27
C LEU A 56 -11.12 4.03 -10.47
N SER A 57 -10.68 2.79 -10.27
CA SER A 57 -10.66 1.76 -11.32
C SER A 57 -12.04 1.17 -11.66
N LEU A 58 -13.03 1.32 -10.77
CA LEU A 58 -14.41 0.86 -11.02
C LEU A 58 -15.14 1.72 -12.07
N ASN A 59 -14.65 2.94 -12.35
CA ASN A 59 -15.26 3.81 -13.36
C ASN A 59 -14.77 3.49 -14.78
N THR A 60 -15.14 2.30 -15.28
CA THR A 60 -14.68 1.77 -16.57
C THR A 60 -15.08 2.62 -17.77
N ASN A 61 -16.18 3.37 -17.67
CA ASN A 61 -16.73 4.17 -18.76
C ASN A 61 -16.02 5.53 -18.94
N LYS A 62 -15.13 5.90 -18.01
CA LYS A 62 -14.36 7.16 -18.05
C LYS A 62 -12.85 6.92 -17.99
N PHE A 63 -12.40 5.76 -18.47
CA PHE A 63 -10.98 5.40 -18.45
C PHE A 63 -10.19 6.20 -19.49
N THR A 64 -9.86 7.44 -19.13
CA THR A 64 -9.05 8.36 -19.92
C THR A 64 -7.57 8.16 -19.66
N ASP A 65 -6.72 8.64 -20.57
CA ASP A 65 -5.25 8.65 -20.36
C ASP A 65 -4.85 9.37 -19.07
N LYS A 66 -5.60 10.41 -18.67
CA LYS A 66 -5.38 11.12 -17.42
C LYS A 66 -5.63 10.21 -16.21
N LEU A 67 -6.73 9.47 -16.20
CA LEU A 67 -7.03 8.50 -15.13
C LEU A 67 -5.98 7.39 -15.08
N ASN A 68 -5.54 6.90 -16.24
CA ASN A 68 -4.48 5.90 -16.37
C ASN A 68 -3.17 6.38 -15.71
N ARG A 69 -2.76 7.64 -15.98
CA ARG A 69 -1.57 8.25 -15.34
C ARG A 69 -1.74 8.41 -13.84
N VAL A 70 -2.91 8.85 -13.36
CA VAL A 70 -3.19 8.96 -11.92
C VAL A 70 -3.04 7.60 -11.23
N LEU A 71 -3.66 6.55 -11.77
CA LEU A 71 -3.58 5.21 -11.19
C LEU A 71 -2.15 4.64 -11.23
N GLN A 72 -1.38 4.95 -12.29
CA GLN A 72 0.04 4.62 -12.36
C GLN A 72 0.85 5.33 -11.27
N ILE A 73 0.71 6.64 -11.13
CA ILE A 73 1.42 7.43 -10.10
C ILE A 73 1.04 6.96 -8.71
N MET A 74 -0.23 6.69 -8.44
CA MET A 74 -0.68 6.13 -7.15
C MET A 74 -0.04 4.77 -6.88
N SER A 75 0.07 3.91 -7.90
CA SER A 75 0.69 2.59 -7.75
C SER A 75 2.18 2.71 -7.46
N PHE A 76 2.90 3.58 -8.17
CA PHE A 76 4.30 3.89 -7.87
C PHE A 76 4.47 4.51 -6.48
N GLY A 77 3.53 5.35 -6.04
CA GLY A 77 3.52 5.92 -4.69
C GLY A 77 3.55 4.85 -3.61
N VAL A 78 2.77 3.77 -3.75
CA VAL A 78 2.81 2.63 -2.82
C VAL A 78 4.21 2.01 -2.76
N ILE A 79 4.82 1.75 -3.91
CA ILE A 79 6.14 1.10 -3.97
C ILE A 79 7.24 2.02 -3.44
N LEU A 80 7.25 3.30 -3.81
CA LEU A 80 8.33 4.21 -3.41
C LEU A 80 8.20 4.68 -1.96
N PHE A 81 6.97 4.81 -1.45
CA PHE A 81 6.72 5.38 -0.12
C PHE A 81 6.43 4.32 0.94
N SER A 82 5.41 3.48 0.76
CA SER A 82 5.09 2.48 1.78
C SER A 82 6.20 1.44 1.94
N PHE A 83 6.75 0.93 0.84
CA PHE A 83 7.82 -0.07 0.94
C PHE A 83 9.13 0.52 1.45
N SER A 84 9.46 1.78 1.14
CA SER A 84 10.65 2.42 1.75
C SER A 84 10.50 2.55 3.26
N ILE A 85 9.31 2.92 3.76
CA ILE A 85 9.02 2.95 5.19
C ILE A 85 9.14 1.55 5.81
N TYR A 86 8.68 0.48 5.14
CA TYR A 86 8.85 -0.89 5.65
C TYR A 86 10.33 -1.26 5.77
N PHE A 87 11.13 -1.01 4.73
CA PHE A 87 12.58 -1.30 4.77
C PHE A 87 13.28 -0.51 5.88
N LEU A 88 12.99 0.78 6.01
CA LEU A 88 13.55 1.63 7.07
C LEU A 88 13.14 1.16 8.47
N SER A 89 11.89 0.74 8.64
CA SER A 89 11.38 0.28 9.94
C SER A 89 11.92 -1.10 10.34
N LEU A 90 12.32 -1.92 9.36
CA LEU A 90 12.83 -3.28 9.57
C LEU A 90 14.36 -3.34 9.54
N GLN A 91 15.06 -2.23 9.27
CA GLN A 91 16.51 -2.20 9.03
C GLN A 91 17.36 -2.75 10.17
N ASN A 92 16.84 -2.72 11.40
CA ASN A 92 17.56 -3.20 12.59
C ASN A 92 17.37 -4.70 12.85
N ILE A 93 16.44 -5.35 12.14
CA ILE A 93 16.14 -6.79 12.30
C ILE A 93 16.33 -7.61 11.02
N LEU A 94 16.58 -6.94 9.88
CA LEU A 94 16.98 -7.54 8.59
C LEU A 94 18.49 -7.50 8.45
#